data_AF-A0A5F2H4L5-F1
#
_entry.id   AF-A0A5F2H4L5-F1
#
_cell.length_a   1.000
_cell.length_b   1.000
_cell.length_c   1.000
_cell.angle_alpha   90.00
_cell.angle_beta   90.00
_cell.angle_gamma   90.00
#
_symmetry.space_group_name_H-M   'P 1'
#
loop_
_entity.id
_entity.type
_entity.pdbx_description
1 polymer ?
#
loop_
_entity_poly.entity_id
_entity_poly.type
_entity_poly.pdbx_seq_one_letter_code
_entity_poly.pdbx_strand_id
1 'polypeptide(L)'
;MFVDAAAIVAMLSNEAEAERCAQAVVDASAPFTSAIAVWEASMALSRPEKLAIPVARSAEIVTRFLEERAIALRELPPALDAASLSIEAASRFRNNAIRLNLADCFHYACARHYAVPMLSTADEFRLTDLETVP
;
A
#
# COMPACT_ATOMS: atom_id res chain seq x y z
N MET A 1 -1.48 10.90 3.69
CA MET A 1 -1.31 10.01 2.51
C MET A 1 -1.66 8.59 2.90
N PHE A 2 -2.08 7.76 1.94
CA PHE A 2 -2.16 6.31 2.10
C PHE A 2 -0.83 5.68 1.68
N VAL A 3 -0.28 4.79 2.50
CA VAL A 3 0.95 4.02 2.23
C VAL A 3 0.54 2.60 1.86
N ASP A 4 0.80 2.18 0.63
CA ASP A 4 0.44 0.86 0.14
C ASP A 4 1.45 -0.24 0.55
N ALA A 5 1.11 -1.49 0.21
CA ALA A 5 1.98 -2.62 0.49
C ALA A 5 3.32 -2.52 -0.24
N ALA A 6 3.34 -2.04 -1.48
CA ALA A 6 4.56 -1.97 -2.29
C ALA A 6 5.59 -1.00 -1.70
N ALA A 7 5.15 0.17 -1.21
CA ALA A 7 6.00 1.12 -0.50
C ALA A 7 6.53 0.55 0.83
N ILE A 8 5.68 -0.16 1.60
CA ILE A 8 6.11 -0.84 2.84
C ILE A 8 7.18 -1.88 2.54
N VAL A 9 6.97 -2.72 1.52
CA VAL A 9 7.91 -3.77 1.11
C VAL A 9 9.22 -3.15 0.64
N ALA A 10 9.17 -2.08 -0.15
CA ALA A 10 10.34 -1.37 -0.64
C ALA A 10 11.21 -0.86 0.51
N MET A 11 10.61 -0.20 1.50
CA MET A 11 11.33 0.30 2.67
C MET A 11 11.92 -0.83 3.54
N LEU A 12 11.18 -1.93 3.74
CA LEU A 12 11.62 -3.04 4.60
C LEU A 12 12.61 -3.99 3.92
N SER A 13 12.62 -4.06 2.60
CA SER A 13 13.53 -4.91 1.81
C SER A 13 14.71 -4.14 1.23
N ASN A 14 14.84 -2.83 1.54
CA ASN A 14 15.88 -1.94 1.01
C ASN A 14 15.93 -1.96 -0.54
N GLU A 15 14.77 -1.83 -1.17
CA GLU A 15 14.66 -1.71 -2.63
C GLU A 15 15.14 -0.33 -3.11
N ALA A 16 15.29 -0.17 -4.43
CA ALA A 16 15.79 1.08 -5.02
C ALA A 16 15.00 2.33 -4.56
N GLU A 17 13.69 2.19 -4.39
CA GLU A 17 12.78 3.27 -3.99
C GLU A 17 12.68 3.48 -2.48
N ALA A 18 13.41 2.71 -1.66
CA ALA A 18 13.29 2.72 -0.21
C ALA A 18 13.53 4.10 0.40
N GLU A 19 14.57 4.81 -0.03
CA GLU A 19 14.93 6.13 0.48
C GLU A 19 13.86 7.18 0.13
N ARG A 20 13.35 7.14 -1.10
CA ARG A 20 12.27 8.01 -1.55
C ARG A 20 11.00 7.79 -0.73
N CYS A 21 10.58 6.55 -0.57
CA CYS A 21 9.41 6.22 0.24
C CYS A 21 9.59 6.60 1.71
N ALA A 22 10.77 6.38 2.29
CA ALA A 22 11.07 6.75 3.66
C ALA A 22 11.00 8.27 3.87
N GLN A 23 11.55 9.06 2.95
CA GLN A 23 11.50 10.51 3.00
C GLN A 23 10.06 11.02 2.88
N ALA A 24 9.29 10.46 1.93
CA ALA A 24 7.87 10.79 1.78
C ALA A 24 7.07 10.56 3.08
N VAL A 25 7.30 9.43 3.77
CA VAL A 25 6.66 9.14 5.06
C VAL A 25 7.06 10.15 6.14
N VAL A 26 8.33 10.56 6.21
CA VAL A 26 8.81 11.56 7.17
C VAL A 26 8.15 12.92 6.95
N ASP A 27 7.96 13.32 5.70
CA ASP A 27 7.39 14.62 5.35
C ASP A 27 5.85 14.66 5.49
N ALA A 28 5.20 13.51 5.65
CA ALA A 28 3.75 13.45 5.84
C ALA A 28 3.32 13.76 7.27
N SER A 29 2.27 14.59 7.38
CA SER A 29 1.63 14.92 8.65
C SER A 29 0.85 13.77 9.28
N ALA A 30 0.24 12.91 8.47
CA ALA A 30 -0.57 11.78 8.93
C ALA A 30 -0.56 10.63 7.91
N PRO A 31 0.58 9.93 7.74
CA PRO A 31 0.63 8.74 6.91
C PRO A 31 -0.18 7.62 7.57
N PHE A 32 -0.87 6.82 6.76
CA PHE A 32 -1.63 5.67 7.24
C PHE A 32 -1.67 4.57 6.20
N THR A 33 -2.03 3.37 6.64
CA THR A 33 -2.23 2.19 5.79
C THR A 33 -3.49 1.42 6.21
N SER A 34 -3.79 0.30 5.55
CA SER A 34 -4.95 -0.56 5.85
C SER A 34 -4.54 -2.00 6.20
N ALA A 35 -5.47 -2.75 6.77
CA ALA A 35 -5.25 -4.17 7.08
C ALA A 35 -4.92 -5.01 5.83
N ILE A 36 -5.41 -4.62 4.64
CA ILE A 36 -5.10 -5.31 3.39
C ILE A 36 -3.63 -5.07 3.00
N ALA A 37 -3.15 -3.84 3.10
CA ALA A 37 -1.75 -3.51 2.81
C ALA A 37 -0.78 -4.20 3.78
N VAL A 38 -1.14 -4.26 5.07
CA VAL A 38 -0.36 -5.02 6.08
C VAL A 38 -0.28 -6.50 5.71
N TRP A 39 -1.41 -7.11 5.35
CA TRP A 39 -1.44 -8.51 4.94
C TRP A 39 -0.58 -8.75 3.70
N GLU A 40 -0.75 -7.93 2.65
CA GLU A 40 -0.01 -8.09 1.40
C GLU A 40 1.49 -7.88 1.60
N ALA A 41 1.91 -6.83 2.32
CA ALA A 41 3.31 -6.60 2.63
C ALA A 41 3.91 -7.76 3.41
N SER A 42 3.18 -8.29 4.40
CA SER A 42 3.62 -9.45 5.19
C SER A 42 3.84 -10.69 4.32
N MET A 43 2.90 -10.94 3.39
CA MET A 43 3.01 -12.04 2.43
C MET A 43 4.16 -11.83 1.46
N ALA A 44 4.33 -10.63 0.92
CA ALA A 44 5.39 -10.31 -0.03
C ALA A 44 6.79 -10.46 0.60
N LEU A 45 7.00 -9.90 1.78
CA LEU A 45 8.26 -9.99 2.53
C LEU A 45 8.64 -11.43 2.91
N SER A 46 7.65 -12.31 3.09
CA SER A 46 7.90 -13.73 3.41
C SER A 46 8.49 -14.53 2.24
N ARG A 47 8.43 -14.01 1.01
CA ARG A 47 8.82 -14.76 -0.17
C ARG A 47 10.35 -14.94 -0.25
N PRO A 48 10.84 -15.99 -0.93
CA PRO A 48 12.29 -16.27 -1.05
C PRO A 48 13.11 -15.13 -1.64
N GLU A 49 12.53 -14.36 -2.57
CA GLU A 49 13.17 -13.22 -3.22
C GLU A 49 13.18 -11.94 -2.36
N LYS A 50 12.57 -11.97 -1.18
CA LYS A 50 12.56 -10.87 -0.20
C LYS A 50 13.36 -11.27 1.03
N LEU A 51 12.71 -11.43 2.18
CA LEU A 51 13.38 -11.74 3.44
C LEU A 51 13.47 -13.25 3.71
N ALA A 52 12.72 -14.08 2.97
CA ALA A 52 12.70 -15.54 3.12
C ALA A 52 12.42 -16.01 4.57
N ILE A 53 11.49 -15.34 5.26
CA ILE A 53 11.10 -15.61 6.65
C ILE A 53 9.63 -16.07 6.74
N PRO A 54 9.22 -16.77 7.83
CA PRO A 54 7.83 -17.12 8.04
C PRO A 54 6.89 -15.91 8.04
N VAL A 55 5.68 -16.07 7.49
CA VAL A 55 4.66 -15.00 7.39
C VAL A 55 4.37 -14.33 8.74
N ALA A 56 4.25 -15.12 9.82
CA ALA A 56 4.01 -14.57 11.16
C ALA A 56 5.14 -13.60 11.59
N ARG A 57 6.40 -13.96 11.33
CA ARG A 57 7.55 -13.11 11.63
C ARG A 57 7.59 -11.87 10.74
N SER A 58 7.23 -12.02 9.47
CA SER A 58 7.07 -10.91 8.54
C SER A 58 6.02 -9.90 9.03
N ALA A 59 4.87 -10.38 9.49
CA ALA A 59 3.79 -9.54 10.02
C ALA A 59 4.20 -8.78 11.30
N GLU A 60 4.98 -9.40 12.19
CA GLU A 60 5.58 -8.71 13.35
C GLU A 60 6.49 -7.56 12.92
N ILE A 61 7.34 -7.79 11.90
CA ILE A 61 8.23 -6.75 11.36
C ILE A 61 7.44 -5.60 10.75
N VAL A 62 6.41 -5.90 9.94
CA VAL A 62 5.54 -4.87 9.35
C VAL A 62 4.86 -4.06 10.44
N THR A 63 4.26 -4.71 11.43
CA THR A 63 3.55 -4.02 12.53
C THR A 63 4.48 -3.10 13.31
N ARG A 64 5.66 -3.60 13.69
CA ARG A 64 6.68 -2.79 14.37
C ARG A 64 7.16 -1.61 13.52
N PHE A 65 7.34 -1.82 12.23
CA PHE A 65 7.71 -0.76 11.29
C PHE A 65 6.66 0.34 11.23
N LEU A 66 5.37 -0.01 11.20
CA LEU A 66 4.29 0.99 11.23
C LEU A 66 4.34 1.84 12.50
N GLU A 67 4.58 1.21 13.66
CA GLU A 67 4.74 1.92 14.94
C GLU A 67 5.95 2.85 14.93
N GLU A 68 7.13 2.36 14.51
CA GLU A 68 8.38 3.13 14.46
C GLU A 68 8.31 4.32 13.49
N ARG A 69 7.52 4.21 12.42
CA ARG A 69 7.34 5.26 11.41
C ARG A 69 6.08 6.11 11.62
N ALA A 70 5.36 5.91 12.72
CA ALA A 70 4.08 6.58 13.00
C ALA A 70 3.07 6.49 11.84
N ILE A 71 3.06 5.37 11.11
CA ILE A 71 2.08 5.09 10.07
C ILE A 71 0.87 4.45 10.73
N ALA A 72 -0.24 5.19 10.79
CA ALA A 72 -1.45 4.69 11.44
C ALA A 72 -2.07 3.51 10.67
N LEU A 73 -2.53 2.47 11.38
CA LEU A 73 -3.42 1.48 10.80
C LEU A 73 -4.86 2.01 10.88
N ARG A 74 -5.50 2.28 9.73
CA ARG A 74 -6.88 2.74 9.66
C ARG A 74 -7.82 1.66 9.15
N GLU A 75 -9.10 1.83 9.48
CA GLU A 75 -10.16 0.98 8.97
C GLU A 75 -10.23 1.06 7.44
N LEU A 76 -10.67 -0.04 6.83
CA LEU A 76 -11.15 0.01 5.45
C LEU A 76 -12.36 0.96 5.38
N PRO A 77 -12.69 1.49 4.18
CA PRO A 77 -13.97 2.12 3.96
C PRO A 77 -15.12 1.23 4.46
N PRO A 78 -16.29 1.80 4.80
CA PRO A 78 -17.49 1.01 5.09
C PRO A 78 -17.71 -0.07 4.03
N ALA A 79 -18.21 -1.25 4.42
CA ALA A 79 -18.21 -2.44 3.56
C ALA A 79 -18.78 -2.20 2.15
N LEU A 80 -19.84 -1.39 2.04
CA LEU A 80 -20.43 -1.03 0.75
C LEU A 80 -19.50 -0.16 -0.11
N ASP A 81 -18.82 0.81 0.50
CA ASP A 81 -17.87 1.70 -0.18
C ASP A 81 -16.59 0.95 -0.57
N ALA A 82 -16.09 0.08 0.31
CA ALA A 82 -14.92 -0.75 0.00
C ALA A 82 -15.20 -1.64 -1.22
N ALA A 83 -16.40 -2.23 -1.30
CA ALA A 83 -16.81 -3.02 -2.46
C ALA A 83 -17.01 -2.15 -3.72
N SER A 84 -17.76 -1.05 -3.63
CA SER A 84 -18.08 -0.22 -4.79
C SER A 84 -16.85 0.45 -5.39
N LEU A 85 -15.98 1.04 -4.56
CA LEU A 85 -14.77 1.72 -5.02
C LEU A 85 -13.71 0.74 -5.54
N SER A 86 -13.57 -0.45 -4.95
CA SER A 86 -12.65 -1.46 -5.48
C SER A 86 -13.13 -2.04 -6.81
N ILE A 87 -14.43 -2.24 -6.99
CA ILE A 87 -15.02 -2.63 -8.28
C ILE A 87 -14.86 -1.52 -9.31
N GLU A 88 -15.04 -0.26 -8.92
CA GLU A 88 -14.78 0.89 -9.79
C GLU A 88 -13.32 0.90 -10.27
N ALA A 89 -12.37 0.72 -9.35
CA ALA A 89 -10.94 0.62 -9.66
C ALA A 89 -10.66 -0.50 -10.65
N ALA A 90 -11.20 -1.69 -10.41
CA ALA A 90 -11.06 -2.83 -11.32
C ALA A 90 -11.67 -2.54 -12.69
N SER A 91 -12.87 -1.96 -12.75
CA SER A 91 -13.55 -1.66 -14.01
C SER A 91 -12.80 -0.65 -14.86
N ARG A 92 -12.11 0.32 -14.23
CA ARG A 92 -11.42 1.42 -14.92
C ARG A 92 -9.96 1.09 -15.22
N PHE A 93 -9.29 0.41 -14.31
CA PHE A 93 -7.83 0.31 -14.27
C PHE A 93 -7.32 -1.13 -14.23
N ARG A 94 -8.18 -2.13 -14.49
CA ARG A 94 -7.76 -3.51 -14.73
C ARG A 94 -8.01 -3.90 -16.18
N ASN A 95 -7.00 -3.70 -17.02
CA ASN A 95 -7.03 -4.01 -18.44
C ASN A 95 -5.64 -4.50 -18.91
N ASN A 96 -5.42 -4.64 -20.22
CA ASN A 96 -4.14 -5.15 -20.73
C ASN A 96 -2.96 -4.20 -20.46
N ALA A 97 -3.20 -2.90 -20.33
CA ALA A 97 -2.21 -1.86 -20.11
C ALA A 97 -2.00 -1.52 -18.62
N ILE A 98 -3.04 -1.61 -17.79
CA ILE A 98 -3.01 -1.30 -16.35
C ILE A 98 -3.42 -2.55 -15.57
N ARG A 99 -2.56 -3.02 -14.66
CA ARG A 99 -2.73 -4.32 -14.00
C ARG A 99 -2.91 -4.18 -12.50
N LEU A 100 -3.88 -3.37 -12.06
CA LEU A 100 -4.26 -3.40 -10.64
C LEU A 100 -4.72 -4.82 -10.26
N ASN A 101 -4.05 -5.38 -9.26
CA ASN A 101 -4.44 -6.65 -8.67
C ASN A 101 -5.61 -6.45 -7.68
N LEU A 102 -6.07 -7.53 -7.04
CA LEU A 102 -7.18 -7.43 -6.07
C LEU A 102 -6.87 -6.48 -4.91
N ALA A 103 -5.70 -6.61 -4.28
CA ALA A 103 -5.28 -5.76 -3.18
C ALA A 103 -5.09 -4.31 -3.65
N ASP A 104 -4.52 -4.09 -4.84
CA ASP A 104 -4.37 -2.74 -5.41
C ASP A 104 -5.72 -2.03 -5.58
N CYS A 105 -6.77 -2.76 -5.96
CA CYS A 105 -8.12 -2.20 -6.05
C CYS A 105 -8.64 -1.74 -4.68
N PHE A 106 -8.28 -2.44 -3.60
CA PHE A 106 -8.62 -2.03 -2.24
C PHE A 106 -7.72 -0.90 -1.72
N HIS A 107 -6.44 -0.87 -2.09
CA HIS A 107 -5.55 0.27 -1.84
C HIS A 107 -6.10 1.54 -2.49
N TYR A 108 -6.49 1.43 -3.76
CA TYR A 108 -7.18 2.51 -4.47
C TYR A 108 -8.44 2.94 -3.72
N ALA A 109 -9.28 2.00 -3.32
CA ALA A 109 -10.51 2.30 -2.57
C ALA A 109 -10.23 3.06 -1.27
N CYS A 110 -9.20 2.68 -0.52
CA CYS A 110 -8.77 3.39 0.67
C CYS A 110 -8.33 4.83 0.34
N ALA A 111 -7.39 5.01 -0.59
CA ALA A 111 -6.89 6.33 -0.95
C ALA A 111 -8.01 7.25 -1.45
N ARG A 112 -8.92 6.70 -2.28
CA ARG A 112 -10.08 7.41 -2.81
C ARG A 112 -11.09 7.80 -1.74
N HIS A 113 -11.47 6.86 -0.86
CA HIS A 113 -12.45 7.11 0.21
C HIS A 113 -11.97 8.16 1.22
N TYR A 114 -10.70 8.07 1.63
CA TYR A 114 -10.12 9.02 2.57
C TYR A 114 -9.67 10.33 1.90
N ALA A 115 -9.82 10.45 0.57
CA ALA A 115 -9.42 11.60 -0.22
C ALA A 115 -7.98 12.05 0.06
N VAL A 116 -7.04 11.10 0.01
CA VAL A 116 -5.61 11.35 0.26
C VAL A 116 -4.75 10.85 -0.91
N PRO A 117 -3.55 11.43 -1.10
CA PRO A 117 -2.61 10.91 -2.08
C PRO A 117 -2.07 9.53 -1.68
N MET A 118 -1.65 8.77 -2.68
CA MET A 118 -1.12 7.41 -2.60
C MET A 118 0.41 7.42 -2.66
N LEU A 119 1.08 6.81 -1.68
CA LEU A 119 2.50 6.47 -1.77
C LEU A 119 2.62 4.99 -2.18
N SER A 120 3.18 4.76 -3.36
CA SER A 120 3.41 3.43 -3.92
C SER A 120 4.70 3.41 -4.74
N THR A 121 5.24 2.21 -4.95
CA THR A 121 6.28 1.90 -5.93
C THR A 121 5.72 1.20 -7.17
N ALA A 122 4.43 0.84 -7.18
CA ALA A 122 3.76 0.26 -8.33
C ALA A 122 3.37 1.36 -9.32
N ASP A 123 3.95 1.29 -10.53
CA ASP A 123 3.72 2.29 -11.59
C ASP A 123 2.26 2.33 -12.07
N GLU A 124 1.51 1.24 -11.87
CA GLU A 124 0.11 1.15 -12.23
C GLU A 124 -0.75 2.24 -11.58
N PHE A 125 -0.43 2.67 -10.35
CA PHE A 125 -1.16 3.75 -9.69
C PHE A 125 -0.96 5.11 -10.35
N ARG A 126 0.17 5.34 -11.02
CA ARG A 126 0.41 6.56 -11.82
C ARG A 126 -0.51 6.65 -13.05
N LEU A 127 -1.10 5.52 -13.46
CA LEU A 127 -2.05 5.43 -14.58
C LEU A 127 -3.51 5.53 -14.12
N THR A 128 -3.74 5.77 -12.82
CA THR A 128 -5.08 6.01 -12.25
C THR A 128 -5.37 7.50 -12.14
N ASP A 129 -6.56 7.83 -11.62
CA ASP A 129 -6.95 9.20 -11.27
C ASP A 129 -6.64 9.58 -9.82
N LEU A 130 -5.80 8.80 -9.12
CA LEU A 130 -5.28 9.18 -7.81
C LEU A 130 -4.07 10.11 -7.95
N GLU A 131 -3.95 11.04 -7.01
CA GLU A 131 -2.69 11.75 -6.79
C GLU A 131 -1.67 10.78 -6.19
N THR A 132 -0.50 10.66 -6.82
CA THR A 132 0.60 9.83 -6.34
C THR A 132 1.69 10.70 -5.73
N VAL A 133 2.19 10.30 -4.56
CA VAL A 133 3.31 10.97 -3.90
C VAL A 133 4.59 10.63 -4.68
N PRO A 134 5.37 11.64 -5.12
CA PRO A 134 6.48 11.45 -6.04
C PRO A 134 7.56 10.54 -5.52
#